data_AF-A0A269PH20-F1
#
_entry.id   AF-A0A269PH20-F1
#
_cell.length_a   1.000
_cell.length_b   1.000
_cell.length_c   1.000
_cell.angle_alpha   90.00
_cell.angle_beta   90.00
_cell.angle_gamma   90.00
#
_symmetry.space_group_name_H-M   'P 1'
#
loop_
_entity.id
_entity.type
_entity.pdbx_description
1 polymer ?
#
loop_
_entity_poly.entity_id
_entity_poly.type
_entity_poly.pdbx_seq_one_letter_code
_entity_poly.pdbx_strand_id
1 'polypeptide(L)'
;MGVMFSKEEVMNKISLLLILLFVPMLGHAGWTKNWGKITQVMSHDGIHIIYTTIPDKTCDQSGNFWWPKDDPDSSDMYSMALAAFMAGKEVLLVHDENNQECKFGHISKATHMRIR
;
A
#
# COMPACT_ATOMS: atom_id res chain seq x y z
N MET A 1 -25.89 -14.64 42.58
CA MET A 1 -24.81 -15.64 42.57
C MET A 1 -23.64 -15.03 41.81
N GLY A 2 -22.63 -14.50 42.51
CA GLY A 2 -21.48 -13.84 41.88
C GLY A 2 -20.44 -14.88 41.48
N VAL A 3 -20.04 -14.89 40.21
CA VAL A 3 -18.96 -15.76 39.72
C VAL A 3 -17.64 -15.22 40.24
N MET A 4 -17.02 -15.93 41.18
CA MET A 4 -15.71 -15.58 41.74
C MET A 4 -14.65 -16.28 40.89
N PHE A 5 -13.98 -15.54 40.01
CA PHE A 5 -12.88 -16.07 39.20
C PHE A 5 -11.63 -16.27 40.04
N SER A 6 -10.88 -17.33 39.78
CA SER A 6 -9.58 -17.56 40.42
C SER A 6 -8.57 -16.49 39.98
N LYS A 7 -7.62 -16.11 40.86
CA LYS A 7 -6.55 -15.15 40.52
C LYS A 7 -5.77 -15.55 39.27
N GLU A 8 -5.62 -16.85 39.05
CA GLU A 8 -4.93 -17.44 37.91
C GLU A 8 -5.73 -17.27 36.60
N GLU A 9 -7.06 -17.41 36.65
CA GLU A 9 -7.94 -17.10 35.52
C GLU A 9 -7.95 -15.61 35.18
N VAL A 10 -7.92 -14.74 36.19
CA VAL A 10 -7.87 -13.28 35.99
C VAL A 10 -6.54 -12.88 35.32
N MET A 11 -5.42 -13.46 35.77
CA MET A 11 -4.09 -13.19 35.19
C MET A 11 -3.97 -13.67 33.74
N ASN A 12 -4.51 -14.86 33.42
CA ASN A 12 -4.53 -15.37 32.05
C ASN A 12 -5.40 -14.51 31.12
N LYS A 13 -6.56 -14.03 31.61
CA LYS A 13 -7.44 -13.13 30.83
C LYS A 13 -6.78 -11.78 30.56
N ILE A 14 -6.08 -11.20 31.55
CA ILE A 14 -5.32 -9.96 31.37
C ILE A 14 -4.18 -10.14 30.36
N SER A 15 -3.46 -11.26 30.43
CA SER A 15 -2.36 -11.56 29.51
C SER A 15 -2.85 -11.72 28.06
N LEU A 16 -3.99 -12.39 27.85
CA LEU A 16 -4.61 -12.51 26.53
C LEU A 16 -5.07 -11.14 25.98
N LEU A 17 -5.62 -10.27 26.85
CA LEU A 17 -6.05 -8.93 26.47
C LEU A 17 -4.87 -8.04 26.06
N LEU A 18 -3.75 -8.17 26.77
CA LEU A 18 -2.52 -7.45 26.44
C LEU A 18 -1.97 -7.86 25.07
N ILE A 19 -1.96 -9.16 24.74
CA ILE A 19 -1.51 -9.65 23.43
C ILE A 19 -2.38 -9.08 22.29
N LEU A 20 -3.70 -9.02 22.48
CA LEU A 20 -4.64 -8.49 21.48
C LEU A 20 -4.46 -6.97 21.22
N LEU A 21 -4.00 -6.22 22.21
CA LEU A 21 -3.75 -4.77 22.07
C LEU A 21 -2.51 -4.43 21.23
N PHE A 22 -1.56 -5.36 21.04
CA PHE A 22 -0.32 -5.12 20.28
C PHE A 22 -0.39 -5.57 18.81
N VAL A 23 -1.45 -6.27 18.39
CA VAL A 23 -1.62 -6.74 17.01
C VAL A 23 -1.79 -5.62 15.95
N PRO A 24 -2.45 -4.46 16.21
CA PRO A 24 -2.77 -3.53 15.13
C PRO A 24 -1.58 -2.69 14.61
N MET A 25 -0.36 -2.85 15.13
CA MET A 25 0.78 -2.02 14.72
C MET A 25 1.54 -2.50 13.47
N LEU A 26 1.16 -3.64 12.87
CA LEU A 26 1.94 -4.27 11.82
C LEU A 26 1.48 -3.98 10.38
N GLY A 27 0.44 -3.17 10.17
CA GLY A 27 0.03 -2.73 8.83
C GLY A 27 0.53 -1.30 8.55
N HIS A 28 1.58 -1.14 7.74
CA HIS A 28 2.08 0.19 7.31
C HIS A 28 1.88 0.36 5.80
N ALA A 29 0.62 0.45 5.38
CA ALA A 29 0.28 1.07 4.10
C ALA A 29 0.33 2.58 4.26
N GLY A 30 1.23 3.24 3.54
CA GLY A 30 1.50 4.67 3.65
C GLY A 30 1.45 5.37 2.30
N TRP A 31 1.12 6.66 2.32
CA TRP A 31 1.36 7.51 1.16
C TRP A 31 2.87 7.71 0.98
N THR A 32 3.31 7.76 -0.27
CA THR A 32 4.66 8.22 -0.61
C THR A 32 4.92 9.59 0.04
N LYS A 33 6.15 9.84 0.47
CA LYS A 33 6.50 11.06 1.24
C LYS A 33 6.43 12.32 0.38
N ASN A 34 6.73 12.17 -0.91
CA ASN A 34 6.83 13.30 -1.84
C ASN A 34 5.91 13.12 -3.03
N TRP A 35 5.32 14.24 -3.46
CA TRP A 35 4.66 14.33 -4.77
C TRP A 35 5.69 14.12 -5.88
N GLY A 36 5.28 13.49 -6.97
CA GLY A 36 6.13 13.35 -8.16
C GLY A 36 5.32 13.21 -9.43
N LYS A 37 5.99 13.31 -10.58
CA LYS A 37 5.33 13.20 -11.89
C LYS A 37 5.41 11.77 -12.40
N ILE A 38 4.38 11.34 -13.10
CA ILE A 38 4.43 10.14 -13.92
C ILE A 38 5.26 10.47 -15.16
N THR A 39 6.22 9.61 -15.49
CA THR A 39 7.10 9.75 -16.66
C THR A 39 6.73 8.75 -17.76
N GLN A 40 6.09 7.64 -17.40
CA GLN A 40 5.62 6.62 -18.33
C GLN A 40 4.44 5.84 -17.73
N VAL A 41 3.48 5.49 -18.57
CA VAL A 41 2.31 4.66 -18.25
C VAL A 41 2.33 3.45 -19.17
N MET A 42 2.14 2.25 -18.62
CA MET A 42 2.19 0.99 -19.35
C MET A 42 1.10 0.03 -18.88
N SER A 43 0.55 -0.76 -19.80
CA SER A 43 -0.39 -1.84 -19.51
C SER A 43 -0.01 -3.07 -20.31
N HIS A 44 0.14 -4.22 -19.65
CA HIS A 44 0.50 -5.49 -20.27
C HIS A 44 -0.09 -6.67 -19.49
N ASP A 45 -0.76 -7.61 -20.17
CA ASP A 45 -1.41 -8.78 -19.56
C ASP A 45 -2.33 -8.46 -18.36
N GLY A 46 -3.03 -7.34 -18.46
CA GLY A 46 -3.93 -6.81 -17.42
C GLY A 46 -3.21 -6.13 -16.27
N ILE A 47 -1.89 -6.04 -16.28
CA ILE A 47 -1.12 -5.37 -15.23
C ILE A 47 -0.76 -3.97 -15.68
N HIS A 48 -1.08 -3.00 -14.84
CA HIS A 48 -0.88 -1.59 -15.06
C HIS A 48 0.33 -1.12 -14.28
N ILE A 49 1.27 -0.46 -14.96
CA ILE A 49 2.56 -0.04 -14.41
C ILE A 49 2.75 1.45 -14.72
N ILE A 50 3.24 2.17 -13.73
CA ILE A 50 3.67 3.56 -13.87
C ILE A 50 5.11 3.73 -13.39
N TYR A 51 5.84 4.58 -14.12
CA TYR A 51 7.15 5.07 -13.73
C TYR A 51 6.99 6.51 -13.30
N THR A 52 7.65 6.90 -12.21
CA THR A 52 7.49 8.23 -11.63
C THR A 52 8.82 8.81 -11.19
N THR A 53 8.80 10.10 -10.86
CA THR A 53 9.93 10.78 -10.21
C THR A 53 9.92 10.65 -8.68
N ILE A 54 9.01 9.86 -8.10
CA ILE A 54 8.88 9.70 -6.66
C ILE A 54 10.08 8.88 -6.14
N PRO A 55 10.82 9.33 -5.10
CA PRO A 55 12.00 8.62 -4.62
C PRO A 55 11.67 7.42 -3.71
N ASP A 56 10.45 7.38 -3.16
CA ASP A 56 9.96 6.33 -2.30
C ASP A 56 10.00 4.96 -3.02
N LYS A 57 10.29 3.92 -2.24
CA LYS A 57 10.43 2.55 -2.74
C LYS A 57 10.03 1.55 -1.67
N THR A 58 9.18 0.59 -2.02
CA THR A 58 9.03 -0.66 -1.25
C THR A 58 10.06 -1.68 -1.70
N CYS A 59 10.34 -1.72 -3.00
CA CYS A 59 11.24 -2.68 -3.65
C CYS A 59 12.58 -2.02 -4.02
N ASP A 60 13.48 -2.76 -4.68
CA ASP A 60 14.83 -2.26 -5.01
C ASP A 60 14.82 -1.09 -6.00
N GLN A 61 13.77 -0.97 -6.82
CA GLN A 61 13.58 0.16 -7.73
C GLN A 61 12.69 1.24 -7.09
N SER A 62 13.21 2.46 -7.07
CA SER A 62 12.47 3.65 -6.64
C SER A 62 11.51 4.14 -7.70
N GLY A 63 10.36 4.66 -7.25
CA GLY A 63 9.48 5.46 -8.08
C GLY A 63 8.61 4.71 -9.07
N ASN A 64 8.59 3.38 -9.03
CA ASN A 64 7.78 2.58 -9.94
C ASN A 64 6.69 1.86 -9.18
N PHE A 65 5.47 1.91 -9.72
CA PHE A 65 4.29 1.35 -9.07
C PHE A 65 3.45 0.52 -10.03
N TRP A 66 2.78 -0.52 -9.52
CA TRP A 66 1.90 -1.38 -10.31
C TRP A 66 0.59 -1.72 -9.60
N TRP A 67 -0.45 -2.04 -10.38
CA TRP A 67 -1.73 -2.58 -9.93
C TRP A 67 -2.03 -3.94 -10.59
N PRO A 68 -2.55 -4.93 -9.83
CA PRO A 68 -2.93 -6.22 -10.39
C PRO A 68 -4.15 -6.12 -11.29
N LYS A 69 -4.24 -7.01 -12.28
CA LYS A 69 -5.41 -7.12 -13.16
C LYS A 69 -6.70 -7.49 -12.42
N ASP A 70 -6.57 -8.24 -11.34
CA ASP A 70 -7.70 -8.79 -10.57
C ASP A 70 -8.13 -7.84 -9.42
N ASP A 71 -7.49 -6.68 -9.32
CA ASP A 71 -7.90 -5.63 -8.37
C ASP A 71 -9.08 -4.85 -8.97
N PRO A 72 -10.22 -4.73 -8.27
CA PRO A 72 -11.41 -4.06 -8.79
C PRO A 72 -11.15 -2.59 -9.18
N ASP A 73 -10.18 -1.93 -8.54
CA ASP A 73 -9.89 -0.52 -8.77
C ASP A 73 -8.77 -0.31 -9.82
N SER A 74 -8.20 -1.39 -10.37
CA SER A 74 -7.03 -1.35 -11.25
C SER A 74 -7.25 -0.47 -12.50
N SER A 75 -8.41 -0.59 -13.14
CA SER A 75 -8.75 0.18 -14.34
C SER A 75 -8.98 1.67 -14.03
N ASP A 76 -9.55 1.98 -12.87
CA ASP A 76 -9.76 3.36 -12.41
C ASP A 76 -8.41 4.01 -12.07
N MET A 77 -7.54 3.29 -11.37
CA MET A 77 -6.19 3.75 -11.07
C MET A 77 -5.37 4.00 -12.33
N TYR A 78 -5.45 3.10 -13.32
CA TYR A 78 -4.81 3.31 -14.62
C TYR A 78 -5.33 4.54 -15.36
N SER A 79 -6.66 4.74 -15.36
CA SER A 79 -7.28 5.91 -16.01
C SER A 79 -6.87 7.22 -15.35
N MET A 80 -6.82 7.25 -14.02
CA MET A 80 -6.32 8.39 -13.26
C MET A 80 -4.84 8.65 -13.55
N ALA A 81 -4.02 7.61 -13.63
CA ALA A 81 -2.58 7.73 -13.91
C ALA A 81 -2.32 8.30 -15.30
N LEU A 82 -3.06 7.82 -16.29
CA LEU A 82 -3.01 8.36 -17.66
C LEU A 82 -3.44 9.83 -17.68
N ALA A 83 -4.51 10.19 -16.98
CA ALA A 83 -4.97 11.58 -16.89
C ALA A 83 -3.91 12.50 -16.25
N ALA A 84 -3.29 12.07 -15.15
CA ALA A 84 -2.22 12.83 -14.49
C ALA A 84 -0.98 13.00 -15.40
N PHE A 85 -0.59 11.94 -16.11
CA PHE A 85 0.50 11.96 -17.08
C PHE A 85 0.24 12.97 -18.19
N MET A 86 -0.92 12.89 -18.85
CA MET A 86 -1.31 13.77 -19.95
C MET A 86 -1.43 15.23 -19.51
N ALA A 87 -1.89 15.47 -18.29
CA ALA A 87 -2.03 16.81 -17.73
C ALA A 87 -0.74 17.36 -17.11
N GLY A 88 0.34 16.57 -17.07
CA GLY A 88 1.61 16.95 -16.46
C GLY A 88 1.51 17.21 -14.95
N LYS A 89 0.53 16.61 -14.29
CA LYS A 89 0.23 16.77 -12.86
C LYS A 89 1.09 15.87 -11.99
N GLU A 90 1.20 16.24 -10.73
CA GLU A 90 1.90 15.43 -9.73
C GLU A 90 0.92 14.47 -9.06
N VAL A 91 1.47 13.33 -8.62
CA VAL A 91 0.72 12.27 -7.95
C VAL A 91 1.37 11.89 -6.62
N LEU A 92 0.54 11.33 -5.74
CA LEU A 92 0.96 10.56 -4.57
C LEU A 92 0.30 9.18 -4.64
N LEU A 93 1.03 8.18 -4.16
CA LEU A 93 0.61 6.78 -4.24
C LEU A 93 0.60 6.18 -2.85
N VAL A 94 -0.36 5.30 -2.56
CA VAL A 94 -0.30 4.45 -1.37
C VAL A 94 0.40 3.16 -1.74
N HIS A 95 1.44 2.83 -0.98
CA HIS A 95 2.15 1.56 -1.05
C HIS A 95 2.35 1.02 0.36
N ASP A 96 2.53 -0.29 0.47
CA ASP A 96 2.92 -0.92 1.73
C ASP A 96 4.44 -1.09 1.71
N GLU A 97 5.14 -0.43 2.62
CA GLU A 97 6.60 -0.48 2.72
C GLU A 97 7.10 -1.87 3.17
N ASN A 98 6.23 -2.66 3.82
CA ASN A 98 6.54 -3.98 4.35
C ASN A 98 6.06 -5.13 3.45
N ASN A 99 5.13 -4.86 2.52
CA ASN A 99 4.69 -5.86 1.54
C ASN A 99 5.58 -5.86 0.30
N GLN A 100 6.55 -6.78 0.28
CA GLN A 100 7.47 -7.00 -0.84
C GLN A 100 6.83 -7.78 -2.00
N GLU A 101 5.57 -7.48 -2.37
CA GLU A 101 4.94 -7.92 -3.62
C GLU A 101 5.59 -7.20 -4.83
N CYS A 102 6.88 -7.47 -5.01
CA CYS A 102 7.74 -6.90 -6.02
C CYS A 102 7.56 -7.69 -7.32
N LYS A 103 6.89 -7.09 -8.32
CA LYS A 103 6.74 -7.67 -9.67
C LYS A 103 7.49 -6.83 -10.71
N PHE A 104 7.65 -7.36 -11.92
CA PHE A 104 8.21 -6.64 -13.07
C PHE A 104 9.59 -6.02 -12.84
N GLY A 105 10.49 -6.77 -12.22
CA GLY A 105 11.84 -6.28 -11.94
C GLY A 105 11.88 -5.32 -10.75
N HIS A 106 11.18 -5.65 -9.66
CA HIS A 106 11.22 -4.95 -8.37
C HIS A 106 10.42 -3.64 -8.31
N ILE A 107 9.23 -3.62 -8.92
CA ILE A 107 8.27 -2.50 -8.87
C ILE A 107 7.32 -2.69 -7.68
N SER A 108 7.01 -1.60 -6.97
CA SER A 108 6.19 -1.60 -5.75
C SER A 108 4.71 -1.72 -6.09
N LYS A 109 3.94 -2.55 -5.37
CA LYS A 109 2.48 -2.58 -5.53
C LYS A 109 1.87 -1.32 -4.93
N ALA A 110 0.98 -0.66 -5.67
CA ALA A 110 0.19 0.45 -5.17
C ALA A 110 -1.27 0.05 -4.98
N THR A 111 -1.98 0.78 -4.12
CA THR A 111 -3.43 0.58 -3.91
C THR A 111 -4.24 1.82 -4.26
N HIS A 112 -3.77 3.00 -3.89
CA HIS A 112 -4.49 4.26 -4.13
C HIS A 112 -3.59 5.29 -4.79
N MET A 113 -4.20 6.25 -5.49
CA MET A 113 -3.52 7.39 -6.07
C MET A 113 -4.33 8.68 -5.89
N ARG A 114 -3.65 9.81 -5.75
CA ARG A 114 -4.26 11.14 -5.82
C ARG A 114 -3.46 12.08 -6.73
N ILE A 115 -4.15 13.03 -7.36
CA ILE A 115 -3.61 13.97 -8.34
C ILE A 115 -3.73 15.40 -7.78
N ARG A 116 -2.77 16.27 -8.10
CA ARG A 116 -2.80 17.72 -7.78
C ARG A 116 -2.68 18.59 -9.02
#